data_AF-A0A9P6CH77-F1
#
_entry.id   AF-A0A9P6CH77-F1
#
_cell.length_a   1.000
_cell.length_b   1.000
_cell.length_c   1.000
_cell.angle_alpha   90.00
_cell.angle_beta   90.00
_cell.angle_gamma   90.00
#
_symmetry.space_group_name_H-M   'P 1'
#
loop_
_entity.id
_entity.type
_entity.pdbx_description
1 polymer ?
#
loop_
_entity_poly.entity_id
_entity_poly.type
_entity_poly.pdbx_seq_one_letter_code
_entity_poly.pdbx_strand_id
1 'polypeptide(L)'
;GDSDALFRLGIQPLVHLPSVGRNLSDHPTVGNQWMVNGNDTFENLGRNATLAAEILQQWNSTKTGVLVVGTFNHVGWVQLPSNSSIFQRFPNPSAGPHTAHFELLPRFESSTSTFSSLIS
;
A
#
# COMPACT_ATOMS: atom_id res chain seq x y z
N GLY A 1 -16.68 -10.08 -23.97
CA GLY A 1 -15.26 -9.69 -23.86
C GLY A 1 -14.70 -9.48 -25.24
N ASP A 2 -13.39 -9.27 -25.38
CA ASP A 2 -12.76 -9.26 -26.71
C ASP A 2 -12.95 -10.62 -27.38
N SER A 3 -13.61 -10.65 -28.54
CA SER A 3 -14.02 -11.91 -29.18
C SER A 3 -12.82 -12.75 -29.61
N ASP A 4 -11.76 -12.12 -30.10
CA ASP A 4 -10.55 -12.81 -30.57
C ASP A 4 -9.76 -13.40 -29.39
N ALA A 5 -9.67 -12.68 -28.27
CA ALA A 5 -9.10 -13.21 -27.04
C ALA A 5 -9.92 -14.39 -26.49
N LEU A 6 -11.25 -14.29 -26.50
CA LEU A 6 -12.13 -15.37 -26.02
C LEU A 6 -12.07 -16.60 -26.95
N PHE A 7 -12.09 -16.41 -28.26
CA PHE A 7 -12.02 -17.50 -29.24
C PHE A 7 -10.70 -18.28 -29.14
N ARG A 8 -9.57 -17.57 -28.95
CA ARG A 8 -8.26 -18.20 -28.71
C ARG A 8 -8.21 -19.07 -27.45
N LEU A 9 -9.14 -18.86 -26.51
CA LEU A 9 -9.27 -19.65 -25.29
C LEU A 9 -10.38 -20.71 -25.37
N GLY A 10 -10.99 -20.93 -26.54
CA GLY A 10 -12.08 -21.89 -26.73
C GLY A 10 -13.42 -21.43 -26.13
N ILE A 11 -13.56 -20.15 -25.81
CA ILE A 11 -14.77 -19.57 -25.22
C ILE A 11 -15.61 -18.96 -26.35
N GLN A 12 -16.86 -19.39 -26.51
CA GLN A 12 -17.78 -18.80 -27.49
C GLN A 12 -18.19 -17.38 -27.04
N PRO A 13 -17.81 -16.32 -27.77
CA PRO A 13 -18.24 -14.97 -27.44
C PRO A 13 -19.72 -14.80 -27.79
N LEU A 14 -20.52 -14.33 -26.82
CA LEU A 14 -21.93 -13.96 -27.06
C LEU A 14 -22.06 -12.53 -27.59
N VAL A 15 -21.23 -11.61 -27.08
CA VAL A 15 -21.19 -10.20 -27.47
C VAL A 15 -19.75 -9.73 -27.50
N HIS A 16 -19.35 -9.08 -28.59
CA HIS A 16 -18.03 -8.46 -28.73
C HIS A 16 -17.96 -7.17 -27.91
N LEU A 17 -17.28 -7.23 -26.77
CA LEU A 17 -17.04 -6.10 -25.86
C LEU A 17 -15.56 -6.05 -25.50
N PRO A 18 -14.70 -5.46 -26.35
CA PRO A 18 -13.23 -5.53 -26.20
C PRO A 18 -12.71 -4.79 -24.95
N SER A 19 -13.51 -3.88 -24.38
CA SER A 19 -13.18 -3.17 -23.15
C SER A 19 -13.28 -4.03 -21.89
N VAL A 20 -13.92 -5.19 -21.92
CA VAL A 20 -14.03 -6.08 -20.74
C VAL A 20 -12.63 -6.51 -20.30
N GLY A 21 -12.28 -6.19 -19.04
CA GLY A 21 -10.97 -6.48 -18.48
C GLY A 21 -9.83 -5.55 -18.95
N ARG A 22 -10.16 -4.46 -19.67
CA ARG A 22 -9.20 -3.42 -20.08
C ARG A 22 -9.36 -2.17 -19.22
N ASN A 23 -8.44 -1.22 -19.42
CA ASN A 23 -8.39 0.04 -18.68
C ASN A 23 -8.27 -0.15 -17.16
N LEU A 24 -7.49 -1.16 -16.73
CA LEU A 24 -7.13 -1.32 -15.34
C LEU A 24 -6.21 -0.17 -14.92
N SER A 25 -6.60 0.53 -13.86
CA SER A 25 -5.76 1.51 -13.16
C SER A 25 -5.71 1.11 -11.70
N ASP A 26 -4.54 1.22 -11.10
CA ASP A 26 -4.28 0.87 -9.71
C ASP A 26 -3.20 1.80 -9.14
N HIS A 27 -3.03 1.82 -7.83
CA HIS A 27 -2.03 2.63 -7.14
C HIS A 27 -0.79 1.77 -6.80
N PRO A 28 0.33 1.90 -7.57
CA PRO A 28 1.55 1.21 -7.20
C PRO A 28 2.08 1.74 -5.87
N THR A 29 2.54 0.83 -5.01
CA THR A 29 3.03 1.17 -3.66
C THR A 29 4.53 0.90 -3.54
N VAL A 30 5.25 1.80 -2.86
CA VAL A 30 6.67 1.63 -2.52
C VAL A 30 6.84 1.76 -1.00
N GLY A 31 7.41 0.73 -0.38
CA GLY A 31 7.71 0.72 1.05
C GLY A 31 9.08 1.33 1.34
N ASN A 32 9.14 2.24 2.30
CA ASN A 32 10.37 2.82 2.83
C ASN A 32 10.33 2.69 4.35
N GLN A 33 11.44 2.28 4.96
CA GLN A 33 11.52 1.96 6.38
C GLN A 33 12.67 2.73 7.02
N TRP A 34 12.45 3.18 8.25
CA TRP A 34 13.41 3.96 9.02
C TRP A 34 13.48 3.40 10.44
N MET A 35 14.69 3.41 11.02
CA MET A 35 14.85 3.10 12.44
C MET A 35 14.38 4.29 13.27
N VAL A 36 13.64 4.02 14.34
CA VAL A 36 13.17 5.01 15.30
C VAL A 36 13.74 4.72 16.67
N ASN A 37 14.02 5.77 17.45
CA ASN A 37 14.40 5.63 18.85
C ASN A 37 13.13 5.53 19.70
N GLY A 38 12.55 4.33 19.76
CA GLY A 38 11.33 4.05 20.49
C GLY A 38 11.00 2.55 20.50
N ASN A 39 10.14 2.16 21.41
CA ASN A 39 9.68 0.79 21.64
C ASN A 39 8.15 0.64 21.51
N ASP A 40 7.47 1.72 21.09
CA ASP A 40 6.03 1.77 20.81
C ASP A 40 5.77 1.62 19.30
N THR A 41 6.03 0.41 18.81
CA THR A 41 5.97 0.03 17.39
C THR A 41 5.39 -1.38 17.27
N PHE A 42 4.78 -1.70 16.12
CA PHE A 42 3.95 -2.92 15.97
C PHE A 42 4.73 -4.23 15.93
N GLU A 43 6.04 -4.23 15.67
CA GLU A 43 6.82 -5.45 15.51
C GLU A 43 6.89 -6.31 16.78
N ASN A 44 6.75 -5.71 17.96
CA ASN A 44 6.76 -6.44 19.22
C ASN A 44 5.63 -7.48 19.30
N LEU A 45 4.49 -7.21 18.65
CA LEU A 45 3.40 -8.18 18.51
C LEU A 45 3.81 -9.44 17.74
N GLY A 46 4.61 -9.27 16.69
CA GLY A 46 5.08 -10.39 15.87
C GLY A 46 6.30 -11.11 16.45
N ARG A 47 7.05 -10.46 17.36
CA ARG A 47 8.32 -10.96 17.89
C ARG A 47 8.22 -11.58 19.28
N ASN A 48 7.19 -11.23 20.07
CA ASN A 48 7.01 -11.74 21.43
C ASN A 48 5.64 -12.40 21.61
N ALA A 49 5.63 -13.73 21.66
CA ALA A 49 4.40 -14.52 21.75
C ALA A 49 3.64 -14.32 23.08
N THR A 50 4.34 -14.09 24.19
CA THR A 50 3.71 -13.80 25.49
C THR A 50 2.96 -12.47 25.43
N LEU A 51 3.62 -11.43 24.91
CA LEU A 51 3.01 -10.11 24.74
C LEU A 51 1.80 -10.17 23.78
N ALA A 52 1.90 -10.93 22.69
CA ALA A 52 0.80 -11.13 21.76
C ALA A 52 -0.42 -11.78 22.43
N ALA A 53 -0.21 -12.77 23.31
CA ALA A 53 -1.28 -13.43 24.06
C ALA A 53 -1.95 -12.48 25.06
N GLU A 54 -1.17 -11.67 25.78
CA GLU A 54 -1.68 -10.66 26.72
C GLU A 54 -2.55 -9.61 26.00
N ILE A 55 -2.09 -9.12 24.85
CA ILE A 55 -2.81 -8.15 24.03
C ILE A 55 -4.10 -8.75 23.46
N LEU A 56 -4.07 -10.01 23.01
CA LEU A 56 -5.27 -10.71 22.57
C LEU A 56 -6.26 -10.90 23.72
N GLN A 57 -5.79 -11.23 24.92
CA GLN A 57 -6.63 -11.35 26.12
C GLN A 57 -7.29 -10.01 26.47
N GLN A 58 -6.54 -8.90 26.39
CA GLN A 58 -7.08 -7.56 26.59
C GLN A 58 -8.23 -7.30 25.59
N TRP A 59 -7.98 -7.49 24.30
CA TRP A 59 -9.01 -7.29 23.28
C TRP A 59 -10.22 -8.20 23.47
N ASN A 60 -10.01 -9.46 23.86
CA ASN A 60 -11.10 -10.39 24.14
C ASN A 60 -11.99 -9.90 25.29
N SER A 61 -11.37 -9.38 26.36
CA SER A 61 -12.06 -8.99 27.59
C SER A 61 -12.73 -7.63 27.49
N THR A 62 -12.04 -6.63 26.93
CA THR A 62 -12.48 -5.23 26.97
C THR A 62 -12.73 -4.62 25.61
N LYS A 63 -12.34 -5.31 24.51
CA LYS A 63 -12.38 -4.76 23.14
C LYS A 63 -11.60 -3.45 23.02
N THR A 64 -10.51 -3.34 23.78
CA THR A 64 -9.56 -2.21 23.72
C THR A 64 -8.14 -2.72 23.44
N GLY A 65 -7.18 -1.80 23.33
CA GLY A 65 -5.77 -2.11 23.12
C GLY A 65 -5.35 -2.04 21.65
N VAL A 66 -4.09 -2.39 21.37
CA VAL A 66 -3.47 -2.17 20.05
C VAL A 66 -4.15 -2.92 18.91
N LEU A 67 -4.92 -3.99 19.18
CA LEU A 67 -5.65 -4.71 18.12
C LEU A 67 -6.89 -3.97 17.58
N VAL A 68 -7.29 -2.83 18.18
CA VAL A 68 -8.37 -2.00 17.62
C VAL A 68 -7.86 -0.87 16.70
N VAL A 69 -6.55 -0.70 16.57
CA VAL A 69 -5.98 0.39 15.77
C VAL A 69 -5.88 -0.02 14.29
N GLY A 70 -6.06 0.95 13.41
CA GLY A 70 -5.87 0.77 11.97
C GLY A 70 -4.40 0.72 11.56
N THR A 71 -4.14 0.52 10.27
CA THR A 71 -2.78 0.41 9.73
C THR A 71 -2.00 1.73 9.79
N PHE A 72 -2.70 2.86 9.64
CA PHE A 72 -2.11 4.20 9.66
C PHE A 72 -3.03 5.16 10.42
N ASN A 73 -2.44 6.13 11.12
CA ASN A 73 -3.19 7.19 11.81
C ASN A 73 -3.22 8.51 11.03
N HIS A 74 -2.35 8.65 10.02
CA HIS A 74 -2.23 9.85 9.21
C HIS A 74 -2.08 9.46 7.74
N VAL A 75 -2.59 10.33 6.87
CA VAL A 75 -2.48 10.21 5.41
C VAL A 75 -2.08 11.56 4.86
N GLY A 76 -1.06 11.59 4.01
CA GLY A 76 -0.64 12.77 3.26
C GLY A 76 -1.02 12.64 1.80
N TRP A 77 -1.73 13.62 1.25
CA TRP A 77 -2.04 13.71 -0.18
C TRP A 77 -1.18 14.82 -0.77
N VAL A 78 -0.31 14.48 -1.71
CA VAL A 78 0.72 15.41 -2.17
C VAL A 78 0.69 15.56 -3.68
N GLN A 79 0.77 16.82 -4.11
CA GLN A 79 0.91 17.20 -5.50
C GLN A 79 2.36 17.59 -5.79
N LEU A 80 2.82 17.28 -6.99
CA LEU A 80 4.08 17.83 -7.49
C LEU A 80 3.88 19.32 -7.76
N PRO A 81 4.94 20.13 -7.59
CA PRO A 81 4.93 21.51 -8.05
C PRO A 81 4.50 21.61 -9.52
N SER A 82 3.67 22.60 -9.85
CA SER A 82 3.16 22.79 -11.21
C SER A 82 4.27 23.06 -12.24
N ASN A 83 5.43 23.54 -11.80
CA ASN A 83 6.63 23.78 -12.60
C ASN A 83 7.61 22.59 -12.63
N SER A 84 7.23 21.41 -12.12
CA SER A 84 8.08 20.22 -12.16
C SER A 84 8.46 19.86 -13.60
N SER A 85 9.75 19.59 -13.85
CA SER A 85 10.29 19.36 -15.20
C SER A 85 9.65 18.16 -15.91
N ILE A 86 9.12 17.20 -15.16
CA ILE A 86 8.40 16.04 -15.72
C ILE A 86 7.21 16.49 -16.58
N PHE A 87 6.59 17.62 -16.25
CA PHE A 87 5.43 18.15 -16.98
C PHE A 87 5.77 18.80 -18.33
N GLN A 88 7.05 19.02 -18.62
CA GLN A 88 7.49 19.42 -19.97
C GLN A 88 7.38 18.25 -20.97
N ARG A 89 7.44 17.01 -20.45
CA ARG A 89 7.40 15.78 -21.26
C ARG A 89 6.06 15.06 -21.19
N PHE A 90 5.40 15.07 -20.04
CA PHE A 90 4.14 14.37 -19.80
C PHE A 90 3.08 15.33 -19.28
N PRO A 91 1.86 15.36 -19.83
CA PRO A 91 0.77 16.10 -19.22
C PRO A 91 0.55 15.67 -17.77
N ASN A 92 0.08 16.59 -16.92
CA ASN A 92 -0.27 16.24 -15.55
C ASN A 92 -1.40 15.18 -15.55
N PRO A 93 -1.18 13.98 -14.99
CA PRO A 93 -2.18 12.91 -15.00
C PRO A 93 -3.24 13.05 -13.91
N SER A 94 -3.15 14.06 -13.03
CA SER A 94 -4.14 14.26 -11.97
C SER A 94 -5.53 14.54 -12.56
N ALA A 95 -6.58 14.14 -11.83
CA ALA A 95 -7.96 14.43 -12.23
C ALA A 95 -8.28 15.94 -12.25
N GLY A 96 -7.44 16.77 -11.64
CA GLY A 96 -7.56 18.21 -11.61
C GLY A 96 -6.46 18.90 -10.80
N PRO A 97 -6.47 20.24 -10.73
CA PRO A 97 -5.44 21.02 -10.05
C PRO A 97 -5.43 20.84 -8.51
N HIS A 98 -6.48 20.28 -7.92
CA HIS A 98 -6.59 20.03 -6.47
C HIS A 98 -6.51 18.54 -6.11
N THR A 99 -6.03 17.71 -7.05
CA THR A 99 -5.90 16.26 -6.86
C THR A 99 -4.43 15.89 -6.72
N ALA A 100 -4.12 15.05 -5.74
CA ALA A 100 -2.77 14.58 -5.47
C ALA A 100 -2.21 13.71 -6.60
N HIS A 101 -0.89 13.69 -6.71
CA HIS A 101 -0.16 12.75 -7.55
C HIS A 101 0.25 11.50 -6.77
N PHE A 102 0.48 11.62 -5.46
CA PHE A 102 0.85 10.50 -4.61
C PHE A 102 0.26 10.63 -3.21
N GLU A 103 0.05 9.47 -2.61
CA GLU A 103 -0.35 9.28 -1.22
C GLU A 103 0.89 8.91 -0.40
N LEU A 104 1.02 9.51 0.78
CA LEU A 104 2.01 9.17 1.78
C LEU A 104 1.28 8.56 2.97
N LEU A 105 1.68 7.35 3.34
CA LEU A 105 1.11 6.59 4.44
C LEU A 105 2.16 6.37 5.53
N PRO A 106 2.40 7.34 6.43
CA PRO A 106 3.32 7.16 7.55
C PRO A 106 2.82 6.02 8.44
N ARG A 107 3.66 5.00 8.56
CA ARG A 107 3.43 3.84 9.41
C ARG A 107 4.52 3.73 10.43
N PHE A 108 4.13 3.43 11.66
CA PHE A 108 5.08 3.14 12.73
C PHE A 108 5.45 1.65 12.67
N GLU A 109 6.33 1.31 11.73
CA GLU A 109 6.92 -0.02 11.62
C GLU A 109 8.43 0.08 11.50
N SER A 110 9.15 -0.63 12.36
CA SER A 110 10.59 -0.84 12.18
C SER A 110 10.83 -2.17 11.48
N SER A 111 11.41 -2.14 10.27
CA SER A 111 12.11 -3.33 9.78
C SER A 111 13.47 -3.40 10.44
N THR A 112 13.71 -4.52 11.11
CA THR A 112 15.06 -5.04 11.19
C THR A 112 15.15 -6.12 10.14
N SER A 113 15.25 -5.75 8.87
CA SER A 113 15.91 -6.64 7.92
C SER A 113 17.39 -6.62 8.30
N THR A 114 17.82 -7.62 9.05
CA THR A 114 19.25 -7.92 9.20
C THR A 114 19.78 -8.25 7.81
N PHE A 115 20.29 -7.25 7.08
CA PHE A 115 21.28 -7.48 6.05
C PHE A 115 22.57 -7.83 6.79
N SER A 116 22.77 -9.12 7.07
CA SER A 116 24.12 -9.62 7.37
C SER A 116 24.91 -9.49 6.08
N SER A 117 25.70 -8.42 5.92
CA SER A 117 26.71 -8.35 4.88
C SER A 117 27.80 -9.38 5.21
N LEU A 118 27.64 -10.59 4.68
CA LEU A 118 28.78 -11.46 4.41
C LEU A 118 29.37 -10.98 3.09
N ILE A 119 30.27 -10.00 3.18
CA ILE A 119 31.31 -9.80 2.17
C ILE A 119 32.62 -9.89 2.95
N SER A 120 33.23 -11.08 2.86
CA SER A 120 34.65 -11.32 3.10
C SER A 120 35.48 -10.72 1.97
#